data_AF-A0A3D3BSD2-F1
#
_entry.id   AF-A0A3D3BSD2-F1
#
_cell.length_a   1.000
_cell.length_b   1.000
_cell.length_c   1.000
_cell.angle_alpha   90.00
_cell.angle_beta   90.00
_cell.angle_gamma   90.00
#
_symmetry.space_group_name_H-M   'P 1'
#
loop_
_entity.id
_entity.type
_entity.pdbx_description
1 polymer ?
#
loop_
_entity_poly.entity_id
_entity_poly.type
_entity_poly.pdbx_seq_one_letter_code
_entity_poly.pdbx_strand_id
1 'polypeptide(L)'
;MGLLQKFEDSLDRVVNGAFAKAFKAEVQPVELAAALQRDVDDRASVLDRDRTVIPNVFHVELSDHDYKRLAVFKDALTAELATLV
;
A
#
# COMPACT_ATOMS: atom_id res chain seq x y z
N MET A 1 14.31 8.74 7.25
CA MET A 1 13.40 8.80 6.08
C MET A 1 12.51 7.57 6.15
N GLY A 2 11.19 7.76 6.29
CA GLY A 2 10.22 6.67 6.51
C GLY A 2 9.97 5.85 5.26
N LEU A 3 9.61 4.57 5.44
CA LEU A 3 9.25 3.66 4.33
C LEU A 3 8.08 4.20 3.51
N LEU A 4 7.11 4.83 4.17
CA LEU A 4 5.97 5.49 3.52
C LEU A 4 6.39 6.66 2.63
N GLN A 5 7.38 7.45 3.04
CA GLN A 5 7.91 8.54 2.21
C GLN A 5 8.55 8.00 0.93
N LYS A 6 9.29 6.88 1.03
CA LYS A 6 9.89 6.24 -0.14
C LYS A 6 8.85 5.67 -1.09
N PHE A 7 7.75 5.15 -0.55
CA PHE A 7 6.61 4.69 -1.34
C PHE A 7 5.95 5.84 -2.09
N GLU A 8 5.72 6.98 -1.43
CA GLU A 8 5.20 8.20 -2.08
C GLU A 8 6.12 8.66 -3.22
N ASP A 9 7.43 8.76 -2.96
CA ASP A 9 8.43 9.19 -3.96
C ASP A 9 8.53 8.22 -5.16
N SER A 10 8.36 6.91 -4.91
CA SER A 10 8.39 5.86 -5.93
C SER A 10 7.12 5.90 -6.78
N LEU A 11 5.96 5.97 -6.13
CA LEU A 11 4.67 6.02 -6.78
C LEU A 11 4.55 7.27 -7.67
N ASP A 12 4.96 8.44 -7.17
CA ASP A 12 4.98 9.70 -7.93
C ASP A 12 5.81 9.60 -9.22
N ARG A 13 6.90 8.82 -9.21
CA ARG A 13 7.76 8.62 -10.38
C ARG A 13 7.16 7.69 -11.43
N VAL A 14 6.37 6.71 -11.00
CA VAL A 14 5.73 5.73 -11.90
C VAL A 14 4.55 6.37 -12.65
N VAL A 15 3.90 7.38 -12.07
CA VAL A 15 2.64 7.97 -12.58
C VAL A 15 2.78 9.47 -12.89
N ASN A 16 3.51 9.78 -13.97
CA ASN A 16 3.76 11.14 -14.51
C ASN A 16 2.56 12.12 -14.43
N GLY A 17 2.41 12.87 -13.32
CA GLY A 17 1.59 14.09 -13.21
C GLY A 17 0.06 13.97 -13.23
N ALA A 18 -0.52 12.83 -13.60
CA ALA A 18 -1.98 12.62 -13.60
C ALA A 18 -2.58 12.42 -12.17
N PHE A 19 -1.72 12.37 -11.16
CA PHE A 19 -2.03 11.85 -9.81
C PHE A 19 -2.76 12.85 -8.90
N ALA A 20 -2.32 14.11 -8.86
CA ALA A 20 -2.81 15.08 -7.87
C ALA A 20 -4.32 15.40 -7.96
N LYS A 21 -4.97 15.07 -9.09
CA LYS A 21 -6.40 15.28 -9.30
C LYS A 21 -7.23 14.02 -9.07
N ALA A 22 -6.68 12.83 -9.33
CA ALA A 22 -7.37 11.56 -9.19
C ALA A 22 -7.37 11.00 -7.76
N PHE A 23 -6.49 11.49 -6.87
CA PHE A 23 -6.30 10.99 -5.50
C PHE A 23 -6.62 12.01 -4.40
N LYS A 24 -7.13 13.19 -4.79
CA LYS A 24 -7.45 14.28 -3.85
C LYS A 24 -8.71 14.03 -3.00
N ALA A 25 -9.36 12.87 -3.13
CA ALA A 25 -10.60 12.55 -2.42
C ALA A 25 -10.65 11.07 -1.99
N GLU A 26 -11.10 10.90 -0.74
CA GLU A 26 -11.55 9.70 -0.02
C GLU A 26 -10.49 8.69 0.42
N VAL A 27 -9.90 7.87 -0.46
CA VAL A 27 -8.88 6.87 -0.05
C VAL A 27 -7.55 7.15 -0.73
N GLN A 28 -6.49 7.34 0.08
CA GLN A 28 -5.15 7.60 -0.42
C GLN A 28 -4.28 6.33 -0.43
N PRO A 29 -3.38 6.15 -1.42
CA PRO A 29 -2.45 5.02 -1.46
C PRO A 29 -1.57 4.91 -0.21
N VAL A 30 -1.18 6.04 0.38
CA VAL A 30 -0.44 6.04 1.65
C VAL A 30 -1.26 5.47 2.79
N GLU A 31 -2.58 5.64 2.79
CA GLU A 31 -3.48 5.03 3.79
C GLU A 31 -3.56 3.52 3.60
N LEU A 32 -3.54 3.03 2.34
CA LEU A 32 -3.46 1.59 2.06
C LEU A 32 -2.14 1.01 2.55
N ALA A 33 -1.03 1.69 2.28
CA ALA A 33 0.29 1.30 2.76
C ALA A 33 0.36 1.28 4.30
N ALA A 34 -0.18 2.31 4.95
CA ALA A 34 -0.23 2.39 6.41
C ALA A 34 -1.12 1.29 7.01
N ALA A 35 -2.28 1.02 6.41
CA ALA A 35 -3.17 -0.07 6.82
C ALA A 35 -2.51 -1.44 6.65
N LEU A 36 -1.76 -1.63 5.57
CA LEU A 36 -1.02 -2.87 5.29
C LEU A 36 0.09 -3.11 6.32
N GLN A 37 0.91 -2.10 6.59
CA GLN A 37 1.95 -2.16 7.64
C GLN A 37 1.34 -2.47 9.00
N ARG A 38 0.22 -1.83 9.32
CA ARG A 38 -0.50 -2.09 10.56
C ARG A 38 -0.99 -3.54 10.64
N ASP A 39 -1.56 -4.10 9.58
CA ASP A 39 -2.01 -5.51 9.58
C ASP A 39 -0.83 -6.50 9.66
N VAL A 40 0.33 -6.16 9.08
CA VAL A 40 1.59 -6.90 9.27
C VAL A 40 2.00 -6.90 10.73
N ASP A 41 2.08 -5.73 11.36
CA ASP A 41 2.48 -5.58 12.76
C ASP A 41 1.49 -6.28 13.71
N ASP A 42 0.18 -6.10 13.47
CA ASP A 42 -0.89 -6.68 14.28
C ASP A 42 -0.92 -8.22 14.20
N ARG A 43 -0.49 -8.81 13.08
CA ARG A 43 -0.46 -10.26 12.85
C ARG A 43 0.93 -10.87 12.95
N ALA A 44 1.94 -10.08 13.24
CA ALA A 44 3.29 -10.56 13.43
C ALA A 44 3.32 -11.54 14.61
N SER A 45 3.79 -12.75 14.35
CA SER A 45 3.90 -13.79 15.37
C SER A 45 5.33 -14.26 15.49
N VAL A 46 5.87 -14.23 16.71
CA VAL A 46 7.21 -14.72 17.01
C VAL A 46 7.16 -16.24 17.05
N LEU A 47 7.81 -16.88 16.08
CA LEU A 47 7.92 -18.34 16.00
C LEU A 47 9.06 -18.85 16.89
N ASP A 48 10.19 -18.13 16.91
CA ASP A 48 11.34 -18.37 17.79
C ASP A 48 12.13 -17.04 17.97
N ARG A 49 13.16 -17.02 18.82
CA ARG A 49 13.96 -15.83 19.15
C ARG A 49 14.43 -15.02 17.95
N ASP A 50 14.76 -15.70 16.85
CA ASP A 50 15.29 -15.06 15.63
C ASP A 50 14.33 -15.13 14.45
N ARG A 51 13.06 -15.54 14.66
CA ARG A 51 12.11 -15.78 13.58
C ARG A 51 10.73 -15.22 13.91
N THR A 52 10.34 -14.19 13.18
CA THR A 52 8.96 -13.68 13.16
C THR A 52 8.32 -14.07 11.84
N VAL A 53 7.09 -14.55 11.90
CA VAL A 53 6.26 -14.80 10.72
C VAL A 53 5.23 -13.69 10.59
N ILE A 54 4.97 -13.28 9.35
CA ILE A 54 3.99 -12.26 8.98
C ILE A 54 3.11 -12.80 7.84
N PRO A 55 1.93 -12.21 7.60
CA PRO A 55 1.13 -12.56 6.43
C PRO A 55 1.89 -12.26 5.13
N ASN A 56 1.66 -13.09 4.10
CA ASN A 56 2.27 -12.96 2.78
C ASN A 56 1.24 -12.69 1.67
N VAL A 57 -0.06 -12.84 1.96
CA VAL A 57 -1.15 -12.60 1.03
C VAL A 57 -2.11 -11.63 1.69
N PHE A 58 -2.31 -10.49 1.02
CA PHE A 58 -3.17 -9.42 1.48
C PHE A 58 -4.31 -9.24 0.49
N HIS A 59 -5.53 -9.12 1.02
CA HIS A 59 -6.70 -8.79 0.23
C HIS A 59 -7.22 -7.43 0.72
N VAL A 60 -7.12 -6.43 -0.15
CA VAL A 60 -7.57 -5.07 0.14
C VAL A 60 -8.94 -4.88 -0.51
N GLU A 61 -9.95 -4.69 0.31
CA GLU A 61 -11.31 -4.39 -0.13
C GLU A 61 -11.56 -2.88 -0.08
N LEU A 62 -12.21 -2.37 -1.12
CA LEU A 62 -12.49 -0.96 -1.29
C LEU A 62 -13.96 -0.78 -1.70
N SER A 63 -14.48 0.43 -1.49
CA SER A 63 -15.76 0.81 -2.09
C SER A 63 -15.67 0.73 -3.62
N ASP A 64 -16.79 0.49 -4.31
CA ASP A 64 -16.81 0.43 -5.77
C ASP A 64 -16.31 1.74 -6.42
N HIS A 65 -16.58 2.88 -5.78
CA HIS A 65 -16.09 4.19 -6.21
C HIS A 65 -14.57 4.29 -6.16
N ASP A 66 -13.97 3.95 -5.01
CA ASP A 66 -12.52 4.01 -4.83
C ASP A 66 -11.81 2.96 -5.67
N TYR A 67 -12.36 1.74 -5.73
CA TYR A 67 -11.83 0.68 -6.56
C TYR A 67 -11.75 1.10 -8.03
N LYS A 68 -12.82 1.66 -8.62
CA LYS A 68 -12.82 2.10 -10.02
C LYS A 68 -11.78 3.18 -10.31
N ARG A 69 -11.56 4.10 -9.36
CA ARG A 69 -10.54 5.15 -9.48
C ARG A 69 -9.13 4.58 -9.40
N LEU A 70 -8.90 3.67 -8.45
CA LEU A 70 -7.60 3.04 -8.22
C LEU A 70 -7.26 1.95 -9.24
N ALA A 71 -8.27 1.36 -9.88
CA ALA A 71 -8.11 0.27 -10.84
C ALA A 71 -7.21 0.64 -12.03
N VAL A 72 -7.20 1.91 -12.45
CA VAL A 72 -6.33 2.41 -13.52
C VAL A 72 -4.84 2.26 -13.17
N PHE A 73 -4.51 2.29 -11.88
CA PHE A 73 -3.15 2.20 -11.36
C PHE A 73 -2.90 0.87 -10.63
N LYS A 74 -3.80 -0.11 -10.75
CA LYS A 74 -3.81 -1.34 -9.95
C LYS A 74 -2.46 -2.05 -9.96
N ASP A 75 -1.87 -2.26 -11.13
CA ASP A 75 -0.64 -3.04 -11.26
C ASP A 75 0.55 -2.32 -10.61
N ALA A 76 0.66 -1.00 -10.84
CA ALA A 76 1.68 -0.16 -10.20
C ALA A 76 1.50 -0.12 -8.68
N LEU A 77 0.28 0.17 -8.20
CA LEU A 77 -0.03 0.20 -6.77
C LEU A 77 0.25 -1.15 -6.10
N THR A 78 -0.13 -2.25 -6.73
CA THR A 78 0.09 -3.61 -6.19
C THR A 78 1.58 -3.92 -6.10
N ALA A 79 2.35 -3.59 -7.15
CA ALA A 79 3.79 -3.78 -7.15
C ALA A 79 4.47 -2.98 -6.03
N GLU A 80 4.11 -1.71 -5.87
CA GLU A 80 4.69 -0.85 -4.83
C GLU A 80 4.28 -1.31 -3.42
N LEU A 81 3.01 -1.65 -3.19
CA LEU A 81 2.54 -2.15 -1.89
C LEU A 81 3.23 -3.46 -1.49
N ALA A 82 3.50 -4.34 -2.46
CA ALA A 82 4.22 -5.59 -2.21
C ALA A 82 5.68 -5.37 -1.77
N THR A 83 6.28 -4.20 -2.01
CA THR A 83 7.63 -3.89 -1.50
C THR A 83 7.67 -3.54 -0.02
N LEU A 84 6.51 -3.31 0.59
CA LEU A 84 6.40 -2.90 1.99
C LEU A 84 6.29 -4.09 2.95
N VAL A 85 5.97 -5.29 2.44
CA VAL A 85 5.66 -6.49 3.23
C VAL A 85 6.60 -7.64 2.96
#